data_AF-A0A494WWD8-F1
#
_entry.id   AF-A0A494WWD8-F1
#
_cell.length_a   1.000
_cell.length_b   1.000
_cell.length_c   1.000
_cell.angle_alpha   90.00
_cell.angle_beta   90.00
_cell.angle_gamma   90.00
#
_symmetry.space_group_name_H-M   'P 1'
#
loop_
_entity.id
_entity.type
_entity.pdbx_description
1 polymer ?
#
loop_
_entity_poly.entity_id
_entity_poly.type
_entity_poly.pdbx_seq_one_letter_code
_entity_poly.pdbx_strand_id
1 'polypeptide(L)' 'MDGGKCILQLRGVRPFFSEKYDITKHPKYKYLSDFDKKNAFDMEKHLRRRPAIVKPDEVFDYYEVDEADLQEDAE' A
#
# COMPACT_ATOMS: atom_id res chain seq x y z
N MET A 1 1.80 -4.61 -23.61
CA MET A 1 1.63 -5.99 -23.06
C MET A 1 0.28 -6.05 -22.37
N ASP A 2 -0.50 -7.11 -22.59
CA ASP A 2 -1.93 -7.21 -22.23
C ASP A 2 -2.21 -7.46 -20.73
N GLY A 3 -1.25 -7.19 -19.84
CA GLY A 3 -1.39 -7.34 -18.39
C GLY A 3 -1.64 -8.76 -17.85
N GLY A 4 -2.11 -9.71 -18.65
CA GLY A 4 -2.52 -11.06 -18.24
C GLY A 4 -1.43 -12.14 -18.37
N LYS A 5 -0.25 -11.79 -18.89
CA LYS A 5 0.89 -12.72 -19.04
C LYS A 5 2.15 -12.13 -18.40
N CYS A 6 2.93 -12.99 -17.76
CA CYS A 6 4.24 -12.67 -17.18
C CYS A 6 5.34 -13.43 -17.91
N ILE A 7 6.53 -12.85 -18.02
CA ILE A 7 7.73 -13.58 -18.40
C ILE A 7 8.24 -14.30 -17.16
N LEU A 8 8.25 -15.64 -17.18
CA LEU A 8 8.71 -16.46 -16.08
C LEU A 8 10.04 -17.10 -16.45
N GLN A 9 11.02 -17.00 -15.55
CA GLN A 9 12.31 -17.67 -15.67
C GLN A 9 12.47 -18.69 -14.54
N LEU A 10 12.63 -19.95 -14.93
CA LEU A 10 12.94 -21.06 -14.03
C LEU A 10 14.37 -21.54 -14.29
N ARG A 11 15.06 -22.03 -13.26
CA ARG A 11 16.43 -22.53 -13.42
C ARG A 11 16.45 -23.70 -14.41
N GLY A 12 17.35 -23.63 -15.40
CA GLY A 12 17.54 -24.68 -16.41
C GLY A 12 16.59 -24.63 -17.61
N VAL A 13 15.72 -23.61 -17.70
CA VAL A 13 14.77 -23.45 -18.81
C VAL A 13 14.85 -22.04 -19.38
N ARG A 14 14.61 -21.90 -20.69
CA ARG A 14 14.57 -20.58 -21.32
C ARG A 14 13.34 -19.80 -20.84
N PRO A 15 13.43 -18.47 -20.65
CA PRO A 15 12.28 -17.66 -20.27
C PRO A 15 11.11 -17.87 -21.22
N PHE A 16 9.91 -17.97 -20.67
CA PHE A 16 8.68 -18.18 -21.43
C PHE A 16 7.56 -17.31 -20.89
N PHE A 17 6.54 -17.08 -21.71
CA PHE A 17 5.33 -16.40 -21.28
C PHE A 17 4.44 -17.38 -20.53
N SER A 18 4.12 -17.04 -19.28
CA SER A 18 3.17 -17.74 -18.43
C SER A 18 1.92 -16.88 -18.25
N GLU A 19 0.76 -17.53 -18.24
CA GLU A 19 -0.50 -16.85 -17.93
C GLU A 19 -0.61 -16.58 -16.44
N LYS A 20 -1.07 -15.38 -16.08
CA LYS A 20 -1.32 -15.03 -14.69
C LYS A 20 -2.42 -15.92 -14.12
N TYR A 21 -2.27 -16.28 -12.86
CA TYR A 21 -3.31 -17.00 -12.14
C TYR A 21 -4.58 -16.15 -12.04
N ASP A 22 -5.72 -16.76 -12.32
CA ASP A 22 -7.02 -16.12 -12.21
C ASP A 22 -7.43 -15.99 -10.74
N ILE A 23 -7.31 -14.78 -10.21
CA ILE A 23 -7.56 -14.46 -8.80
C ILE A 23 -8.99 -14.81 -8.35
N THR A 24 -9.96 -14.83 -9.27
CA THR A 24 -11.37 -15.14 -8.95
C THR A 24 -11.56 -16.58 -8.48
N LYS A 25 -10.64 -17.48 -8.85
CA LYS A 25 -10.66 -18.91 -8.48
C LYS A 25 -10.05 -19.18 -7.11
N HIS A 26 -9.41 -18.19 -6.49
CA HIS A 26 -8.76 -18.39 -5.20
C HIS A 26 -9.82 -18.56 -4.08
N PRO A 27 -9.68 -19.53 -3.14
CA PRO A 27 -10.69 -19.77 -2.09
C PRO A 27 -10.97 -18.56 -1.18
N LYS A 28 -10.00 -17.65 -1.09
CA LYS A 28 -10.08 -16.40 -0.30
C LYS A 28 -10.46 -15.18 -1.13
N TYR A 29 -10.82 -15.33 -2.41
CA TYR A 29 -11.17 -14.20 -3.27
C TYR A 29 -12.31 -13.34 -2.71
N LYS A 30 -13.25 -13.96 -1.97
CA LYS A 30 -14.37 -13.30 -1.29
C LYS A 30 -14.01 -12.18 -0.32
N TYR A 31 -12.74 -12.07 0.09
CA TYR A 31 -12.25 -11.04 1.00
C TYR A 31 -11.60 -9.85 0.28
N LEU A 32 -11.45 -9.88 -1.04
CA LEU A 32 -10.91 -8.76 -1.80
C LEU A 32 -11.97 -7.68 -2.04
N SER A 33 -11.51 -6.45 -2.23
CA SER A 33 -12.32 -5.32 -2.71
C SER A 33 -12.92 -5.57 -4.08
N ASP A 34 -12.25 -6.37 -4.91
CA ASP A 34 -12.69 -6.72 -6.27
C ASP A 34 -13.91 -7.63 -6.27
N PHE A 35 -14.13 -8.39 -5.17
CA PHE A 35 -15.31 -9.22 -4.99
C PHE A 35 -16.48 -8.43 -4.39
N ASP A 36 -16.23 -7.66 -3.32
CA ASP A 36 -17.21 -6.76 -2.71
C ASP A 36 -16.52 -5.46 -2.26
N LYS A 37 -17.06 -4.31 -2.70
CA LYS A 37 -16.56 -2.98 -2.35
C LYS A 37 -16.56 -2.73 -0.84
N LYS A 38 -17.38 -3.46 -0.05
CA LYS A 38 -17.37 -3.38 1.42
C LYS A 38 -16.07 -3.87 2.06
N ASN A 39 -15.32 -4.74 1.35
CA ASN A 39 -14.02 -5.20 1.80
C ASN A 39 -12.91 -4.18 1.52
N ALA A 40 -13.20 -3.09 0.81
CA ALA A 40 -12.23 -2.04 0.57
C ALA A 40 -11.81 -1.40 1.89
N PHE A 41 -10.50 -1.29 2.09
CA PHE A 41 -9.96 -0.67 3.28
C PHE A 41 -10.13 0.85 3.18
N ASP A 42 -10.94 1.40 4.09
CA ASP A 42 -11.16 2.83 4.21
C ASP A 42 -10.10 3.44 5.17
N MET A 43 -9.07 4.06 4.58
CA MET A 43 -8.00 4.71 5.32
C MET A 43 -8.50 5.89 6.16
N GLU A 44 -9.46 6.66 5.65
CA GLU A 44 -9.97 7.85 6.31
C GLU A 44 -10.70 7.48 7.60
N LYS A 45 -11.52 6.42 7.55
CA LYS A 45 -12.16 5.85 8.74
C LYS A 45 -11.16 5.24 9.72
N HIS A 46 -10.05 4.68 9.23
CA HIS A 46 -9.01 4.11 10.09
C HIS A 46 -8.23 5.19 10.83
N LEU A 47 -7.85 6.27 10.15
CA LEU A 47 -7.00 7.34 10.68
C LEU A 47 -7.78 8.33 11.56
N ARG A 48 -9.08 8.54 11.29
CA ARG A 48 -9.96 9.42 12.10
C ARG A 48 -10.08 9.04 13.58
N ARG A 49 -9.66 7.86 13.99
CA ARG A 49 -9.81 7.40 15.37
C ARG A 49 -8.81 7.98 16.36
N ARG A 50 -7.79 8.70 15.93
CA ARG A 50 -6.90 9.45 16.83
C ARG A 50 -6.38 10.71 16.15
N PRO A 51 -7.12 11.83 16.18
CA PRO A 51 -6.42 13.09 16.29
C PRO A 51 -5.44 12.95 17.47
N ALA A 52 -4.17 13.30 17.26
CA ALA A 52 -3.26 13.55 18.37
C ALA A 52 -3.80 14.80 19.08
N ILE A 53 -4.82 14.59 19.91
CA ILE A 53 -5.35 15.62 20.80
C ILE A 53 -4.29 15.75 21.85
N VAL A 54 -3.36 16.68 21.62
CA VAL A 54 -2.50 17.18 22.67
C VAL A 54 -3.44 17.69 23.75
N LYS A 55 -3.40 17.06 24.92
CA LYS A 55 -4.20 17.55 26.04
C LYS A 55 -3.69 18.94 26.42
N PRO A 56 -4.56 19.84 26.92
CA PRO A 56 -4.12 21.19 27.33
C PRO A 56 -2.95 21.18 28.35
N ASP A 57 -2.83 20.12 29.13
CA ASP A 57 -1.79 19.94 30.16
C ASP A 57 -0.56 19.15 29.66
N GLU A 58 -0.52 18.74 28.39
CA GLU A 58 0.57 17.94 27.83
C GLU A 58 1.62 18.84 27.19
N VAL A 59 2.85 18.77 27.69
CA VAL A 59 3.99 19.52 27.14
C VAL A 59 4.35 18.92 25.79
N PHE A 60 4.36 19.74 24.74
CA PHE A 60 4.79 19.36 23.41
C PHE A 60 5.85 20.34 22.90
N ASP A 61 6.83 19.82 22.18
CA ASP A 61 7.84 20.63 21.52
C ASP A 61 7.27 21.12 20.18
N TYR A 62 7.30 22.44 19.96
CA TYR A 62 6.90 23.06 18.71
C TYR A 62 8.16 23.39 17.90
N TYR A 63 8.30 22.78 16.73
CA TYR A 63 9.37 23.05 15.79
C TYR A 63 8.78 23.75 14.57
N GLU A 64 9.23 24.97 14.31
CA GLU A 64 9.04 25.61 13.01
C GLU A 64 10.04 24.95 12.06
N VAL A 65 9.54 24.37 10.97
CA VAL A 65 10.37 23.77 9.92
C VAL A 65 10.22 24.66 8.70
N ASP A 66 11.30 25.35 8.32
CA ASP A 66 11.34 26.15 7.11
C ASP A 66 11.74 25.28 5.91
N GLU A 67 11.44 25.74 4.68
CA GLU A 67 11.79 25.02 3.44
C GLU A 67 13.32 24.76 3.32
N ALA A 68 14.13 25.57 4.00
CA ALA A 68 15.58 25.39 4.07
C ALA A 68 16.01 24.15 4.88
N ASP A 69 15.18 23.71 5.85
CA ASP A 69 15.48 22.60 6.75
C ASP A 69 15.06 21.24 6.18
N LEU A 70 14.33 21.24 5.06
CA LEU A 70 13.89 20.03 4.35
C LEU A 70 14.88 19.56 3.28
N GLN A 71 16.12 20.06 3.29
CA GLN A 71 17.15 19.55 2.40
C GLN A 71 17.47 18.11 2.79
N GLU A 72 17.05 17.17 1.94
CA GLU A 72 17.52 15.79 2.00
C GLU A 72 19.05 15.84 1.87
N ASP A 73 19.76 15.49 2.95
CA ASP A 73 21.18 15.15 2.90
C ASP A 73 21.34 13.94 1.98
N ALA A 74 21.43 14.21 0.68
CA ALA A 74 21.85 13.26 -0.34
C ALA A 74 23.37 13.15 -0.26
N GLU A 75 23.86 12.26 0.60
CA GLU A 75 25.20 11.67 0.49
C GLU A 75 25.12 10.19 0.10
#